data_AF-A0A1D9CJQ1-F1
#
_entry.id   AF-A0A1D9CJQ1-F1
#
_cell.length_a   1.000
_cell.length_b   1.000
_cell.length_c   1.000
_cell.angle_alpha   90.00
_cell.angle_beta   90.00
_cell.angle_gamma   90.00
#
_symmetry.space_group_name_H-M   'P 1'
#
loop_
_entity.id
_entity.type
_entity.pdbx_description
1 polymer ?
#
loop_
_entity_poly.entity_id
_entity_poly.type
_entity_poly.pdbx_seq_one_letter_code
_entity_poly.pdbx_strand_id
1 'polypeptide(L)' 'NFTIHGLWPDKEGQPFLIYCKQKLLYNKVRDKMLDDLDKNWIQLRINKESGQKEQPLWQYQYLKHGSCC' A
#
# COMPACT_ATOMS: atom_id res chain seq x y z
N ASN A 1 -19.30 3.40 4.14
CA ASN A 1 -18.02 3.55 4.89
C ASN A 1 -16.92 3.97 3.96
N PHE A 2 -16.02 4.80 4.44
CA PHE A 2 -14.79 5.14 3.72
C PHE A 2 -13.81 3.96 3.75
N THR A 3 -12.94 3.90 2.75
CA THR A 3 -11.81 2.97 2.68
C THR A 3 -10.52 3.75 2.46
N ILE A 4 -9.40 3.14 2.81
CA ILE A 4 -8.09 3.76 2.64
C ILE A 4 -7.70 3.70 1.15
N HIS A 5 -7.21 4.83 0.63
CA HIS A 5 -6.55 4.87 -0.67
C HIS A 5 -5.02 4.74 -0.51
N GLY A 6 -4.45 5.54 0.40
CA GLY A 6 -3.02 5.54 0.71
C GLY A 6 -2.68 6.40 1.93
N LEU A 7 -1.46 6.20 2.43
CA LEU A 7 -0.81 7.09 3.39
C LEU A 7 0.49 7.58 2.74
N TRP A 8 0.58 8.88 2.50
CA TRP A 8 1.61 9.47 1.65
C TRP A 8 2.46 10.45 2.45
N PRO A 9 3.72 10.10 2.78
CA PRO A 9 4.68 11.06 3.28
C PRO A 9 4.84 12.19 2.27
N ASP A 10 4.82 13.43 2.76
CA ASP A 10 4.96 14.62 1.92
C ASP A 10 5.63 15.75 2.71
N LYS A 11 6.11 16.76 2.00
CA LYS A 11 6.75 17.93 2.58
C LYS A 11 6.31 19.21 1.88
N GLU A 12 5.79 20.15 2.66
CA GLU A 12 5.39 21.45 2.15
C GLU A 12 6.55 22.15 1.42
N GLY A 13 6.26 22.71 0.24
CA GLY A 13 7.25 23.39 -0.59
C GLY A 13 8.23 22.45 -1.32
N GLN A 14 8.02 21.13 -1.28
CA GLN A 14 8.77 20.15 -2.06
C GLN A 14 7.86 19.41 -3.04
N PRO A 15 8.40 18.87 -4.15
CA PRO A 15 7.69 17.88 -4.94
C PRO A 15 7.34 16.65 -4.10
N PHE A 16 6.29 15.92 -4.52
CA PHE A 16 5.85 14.70 -3.86
C PHE A 16 7.00 13.73 -3.58
N LEU A 17 7.09 13.29 -2.34
CA LEU A 17 8.06 12.28 -1.91
C LEU A 17 7.58 10.90 -2.38
N ILE A 18 8.24 10.37 -3.41
CA ILE A 18 7.98 9.03 -3.96
C ILE A 18 9.28 8.28 -4.23
N TYR A 19 9.26 6.95 -4.06
CA TYR A 19 10.37 6.05 -4.36
C TYR A 19 11.69 6.41 -3.66
N CYS A 20 11.64 6.76 -2.37
CA CYS A 20 12.79 7.29 -1.64
C CYS A 20 13.89 6.27 -1.30
N LYS A 21 13.61 4.97 -1.39
CA LYS A 21 14.58 3.87 -1.13
C LYS A 21 14.75 2.99 -2.36
N GLN A 22 16.00 2.87 -2.86
CA GLN A 22 16.32 2.11 -4.08
C GLN A 22 16.19 0.59 -3.93
N LYS A 23 16.43 0.04 -2.73
CA LYS A 23 16.32 -1.39 -2.43
C LYS A 23 15.36 -1.59 -1.28
N LEU A 24 14.08 -1.73 -1.62
CA LEU A 24 13.03 -2.00 -0.65
C LEU A 24 12.27 -3.26 -1.08
N LEU A 25 12.10 -4.19 -0.15
CA LEU A 25 11.34 -5.41 -0.35
C LEU A 25 9.96 -5.25 0.31
N TYR A 26 8.92 -5.62 -0.42
CA TYR A 26 7.57 -5.75 0.13
C TYR A 26 7.36 -7.18 0.62
N ASN A 27 7.11 -7.32 1.92
CA ASN A 27 6.72 -8.59 2.51
C ASN A 27 5.20 -8.70 2.49
N LYS A 28 4.66 -9.74 1.86
CA LYS A 28 3.21 -9.98 1.81
C LYS A 28 2.64 -10.05 3.23
N VAL A 29 1.57 -9.30 3.47
CA VAL A 29 0.81 -9.35 4.73
C VAL A 29 0.04 -10.66 4.84
N ARG A 30 -0.15 -11.15 6.06
CA ARG A 30 -0.81 -12.42 6.36
C ARG A 30 -1.67 -12.28 7.62
N ASP A 31 -2.41 -13.34 7.93
CA ASP A 31 -3.19 -13.49 9.16
C ASP A 31 -4.17 -12.32 9.35
N LYS A 32 -4.42 -11.91 10.59
CA LYS A 32 -5.37 -10.84 10.93
C LYS A 32 -5.12 -9.54 10.13
N MET A 33 -3.85 -9.21 9.85
CA MET A 33 -3.52 -8.01 9.08
C MET A 33 -4.04 -8.08 7.64
N LEU A 34 -4.04 -9.27 7.02
CA LEU A 34 -4.62 -9.48 5.71
C LEU A 34 -6.13 -9.20 5.72
N ASP A 35 -6.84 -9.73 6.71
CA ASP A 35 -8.29 -9.53 6.87
C ASP A 35 -8.63 -8.05 7.13
N ASP A 36 -7.84 -7.40 7.99
CA ASP A 36 -8.01 -5.98 8.32
C ASP A 36 -7.78 -5.08 7.09
N LEU A 37 -6.78 -5.39 6.26
CA LEU A 37 -6.50 -4.64 5.04
C LEU A 37 -7.52 -4.93 3.92
N ASP A 38 -7.97 -6.18 3.74
CA ASP A 38 -9.00 -6.53 2.75
C ASP A 38 -10.33 -5.81 3.03
N LYS A 39 -10.64 -5.57 4.32
CA LYS A 39 -11.82 -4.82 4.74
C LYS A 39 -11.65 -3.30 4.64
N ASN A 40 -10.56 -2.76 5.19
CA ASN A 40 -10.43 -1.30 5.41
C ASN A 40 -9.61 -0.60 4.31
N TRP A 41 -8.73 -1.32 3.62
CA TRP A 41 -7.90 -0.86 2.51
C TRP A 41 -8.10 -1.74 1.27
N ILE A 42 -9.37 -1.99 0.95
CA ILE A 42 -9.81 -2.88 -0.11
C ILE A 42 -9.26 -2.49 -1.50
N GLN A 43 -8.89 -3.49 -2.29
CA GLN A 43 -8.27 -3.33 -3.60
C GLN A 43 -9.31 -3.36 -4.73
N LEU A 44 -10.20 -2.36 -4.80
CA LEU A 44 -11.43 -2.35 -5.63
C LEU A 44 -11.25 -2.67 -7.13
N ARG A 45 -10.04 -2.48 -7.69
CA ARG A 45 -9.74 -2.75 -9.11
C ARG A 45 -9.23 -4.18 -9.37
N ILE A 46 -9.07 -4.99 -8.33
CA ILE A 46 -8.53 -6.35 -8.40
C ILE A 46 -9.57 -7.29 -7.78
N ASN A 47 -9.75 -8.47 -8.38
CA ASN A 47 -10.62 -9.48 -7.78
C ASN A 47 -10.08 -9.90 -6.40
N LYS A 48 -10.96 -10.25 -5.47
CA LYS A 48 -10.61 -10.50 -4.07
C LYS A 48 -9.49 -11.55 -3.91
N GLU A 49 -9.59 -12.68 -4.60
CA GLU A 49 -8.61 -13.77 -4.51
C GLU A 49 -7.21 -13.31 -4.94
N SER A 50 -7.12 -12.62 -6.09
CA SER A 50 -5.86 -12.05 -6.59
C SER A 50 -5.35 -10.94 -5.67
N GLY A 51 -6.25 -10.13 -5.12
CA GLY A 51 -5.93 -9.07 -4.17
C GLY A 51 -5.27 -9.63 -2.91
N GLN A 52 -5.85 -10.67 -2.32
CA GLN A 52 -5.30 -11.29 -1.10
C GLN A 52 -3.99 -12.05 -1.37
N LYS A 53 -3.92 -12.76 -2.51
CA LYS A 53 -2.76 -13.56 -2.88
C LYS A 53 -1.57 -12.72 -3.33
N GLU A 54 -1.78 -11.77 -4.23
CA GLU A 54 -0.70 -11.00 -4.86
C GLU A 54 -0.49 -9.62 -4.23
N GLN A 55 -1.51 -9.06 -3.59
CA GLN A 55 -1.45 -7.80 -2.85
C GLN A 55 -0.91 -6.60 -3.67
N PRO A 56 -1.28 -6.47 -4.97
CA PRO A 56 -0.60 -5.54 -5.87
C PRO A 56 -0.80 -4.06 -5.49
N LEU A 57 -1.95 -3.69 -4.92
CA LEU A 57 -2.19 -2.30 -4.50
C LEU A 57 -1.33 -1.95 -3.27
N TRP A 58 -1.29 -2.83 -2.28
CA TRP A 58 -0.53 -2.59 -1.05
C TRP A 58 0.96 -2.57 -1.33
N GLN A 59 1.45 -3.48 -2.17
CA GLN A 59 2.83 -3.46 -2.66
C GLN A 59 3.15 -2.14 -3.38
N TYR A 60 2.29 -1.70 -4.30
CA TYR A 60 2.50 -0.45 -5.02
C TYR A 60 2.55 0.76 -4.08
N GLN A 61 1.59 0.88 -3.17
CA GLN A 61 1.52 1.99 -2.21
C GLN A 61 2.72 1.99 -1.25
N TYR A 62 3.15 0.82 -0.79
CA TYR A 62 4.34 0.70 0.06
C TYR A 62 5.62 1.09 -0.68
N LEU A 63 5.86 0.58 -1.89
CA LEU A 63 7.07 0.88 -2.65
C LEU A 63 7.12 2.36 -3.08
N LYS A 64 5.99 2.92 -3.51
CA LYS A 64 5.92 4.31 -3.98
C LYS A 64 5.95 5.31 -2.84
N HIS A 65 5.12 5.13 -1.81
CA HIS A 65 4.91 6.13 -0.77
C HIS A 65 5.51 5.70 0.59
N GLY A 66 5.32 4.44 0.99
CA GLY A 66 5.90 3.90 2.23
C GLY A 66 7.43 3.86 2.23
N SER A 67 8.09 3.94 1.07
CA SER A 67 9.54 4.04 0.99
C SER A 67 10.09 5.36 1.54
N CYS A 68 9.24 6.37 1.72
CA CYS A 68 9.61 7.73 2.13
C CYS A 68 9.44 8.01 3.63
N CYS A 69 9.25 6.98 4.46
CA CYS A 69 9.28 7.05 5.92
C CYS A 69 10.35 6.12 6.53
#